data_AF-A0A0B4XSK7-F1
#
_entry.id   AF-A0A0B4XSK7-F1
#
_cell.length_a   1.000
_cell.length_b   1.000
_cell.length_c   1.000
_cell.angle_alpha   90.00
_cell.angle_beta   90.00
_cell.angle_gamma   90.00
#
_symmetry.space_group_name_H-M   'P 1'
#
loop_
_entity.id
_entity.type
_entity.pdbx_description
1 polymer ?
#
loop_
_entity_poly.entity_id
_entity_poly.type
_entity_poly.pdbx_seq_one_letter_code
_entity_poly.pdbx_strand_id
1 'polypeptide(L)'
;MISNHFRALGWRGLAAPVLLASVVLSGCGGDSGSSRQQSAAPTLVLTEDNAATVTAYTFGLVGILPMQLLNVIEDALSFETCLNDDGTHSSSETELSILVIYSNCRVDGSEMDPDSLTLDGAMRLDLEHSNQDVPARFTFSEYTHTGSYNDGVTSNSQQFGLDGEFRVDDLPDGFPIPFMSMSDVNIRFSVVAQFDATPPIVLDWRLSDFSINAQELGSSLGVTVAGNVYLGAPMEGSVTLATPVPVALSDGTECHGHFTIAGGQGTSLDILLTGNGGSITLNGVTTPLDSCDEFNEWISSAMPPIQL
;
A
#
# COMPACT_ATOMS: atom_id res chain seq x y z
N MET A 1 -16.99 -9.98 -21.44
CA MET A 1 -16.74 -8.86 -22.38
C MET A 1 -16.79 -7.56 -21.58
N ILE A 2 -15.64 -7.10 -21.11
CA ILE A 2 -15.52 -5.83 -20.38
C ILE A 2 -15.43 -4.68 -21.41
N SER A 3 -16.01 -3.51 -21.12
CA SER A 3 -16.12 -2.41 -22.08
C SER A 3 -14.90 -1.49 -22.04
N ASN A 4 -14.28 -1.27 -23.21
CA ASN A 4 -12.97 -0.64 -23.40
C ASN A 4 -12.97 0.92 -23.21
N HIS A 5 -13.54 1.44 -22.12
CA HIS A 5 -13.82 2.89 -21.96
C HIS A 5 -13.26 3.57 -20.68
N PHE A 6 -12.38 2.92 -19.92
CA PHE A 6 -11.69 3.52 -18.75
C PHE A 6 -10.22 3.94 -18.98
N ARG A 7 -9.74 3.92 -20.24
CA ARG A 7 -8.35 4.17 -20.68
C ARG A 7 -7.80 5.61 -20.48
N ALA A 8 -8.23 6.34 -19.44
CA ALA A 8 -7.84 7.73 -19.18
C ALA A 8 -7.69 8.09 -17.68
N LEU A 9 -7.73 7.11 -16.77
CA LEU A 9 -7.70 7.35 -15.31
C LEU A 9 -6.47 6.79 -14.58
N GLY A 10 -5.83 5.71 -15.05
CA GLY A 10 -4.72 5.05 -14.35
C GLY A 10 -3.57 5.97 -13.94
N TRP A 11 -3.17 6.91 -14.80
CA TRP A 11 -2.10 7.88 -14.48
C TRP A 11 -2.47 8.97 -13.48
N ARG A 12 -3.75 9.13 -13.12
CA ARG A 12 -4.11 9.88 -11.90
C ARG A 12 -3.92 9.02 -10.64
N GLY A 13 -4.01 7.70 -10.73
CA GLY A 13 -3.66 6.77 -9.65
C GLY A 13 -2.19 6.84 -9.21
N LEU A 14 -1.27 7.19 -10.12
CA LEU A 14 0.16 7.39 -9.81
C LEU A 14 0.49 8.75 -9.15
N ALA A 15 -0.44 9.72 -9.17
CA ALA A 15 -0.21 11.07 -8.63
C ALA A 15 -1.20 11.52 -7.54
N ALA A 16 -2.39 10.93 -7.44
CA ALA A 16 -3.48 11.39 -6.58
C ALA A 16 -3.62 10.75 -5.18
N PRO A 17 -3.14 9.52 -4.86
CA PRO A 17 -3.24 9.02 -3.47
C PRO A 17 -2.19 9.66 -2.56
N VAL A 18 -1.09 10.18 -3.11
CA VAL A 18 -0.02 10.88 -2.38
C VAL A 18 -0.51 12.20 -1.77
N LEU A 19 -1.67 12.73 -2.18
CA LEU A 19 -2.23 13.96 -1.61
C LEU A 19 -2.66 13.83 -0.14
N LEU A 20 -3.03 12.63 0.32
CA LEU A 20 -3.20 12.35 1.76
C LEU A 20 -1.87 12.00 2.46
N ALA A 21 -0.80 11.80 1.71
CA ALA A 21 0.57 11.66 2.18
C ALA A 21 1.39 12.93 1.92
N SER A 22 0.83 14.10 2.25
CA SER A 22 1.48 15.42 2.16
C SER A 22 2.64 15.62 3.16
N VAL A 23 3.32 14.53 3.54
CA VAL A 23 4.38 14.44 4.54
C VAL A 23 5.60 13.71 3.95
N VAL A 24 6.44 14.44 3.21
CA VAL A 24 7.71 14.93 3.77
C VAL A 24 8.32 14.02 4.90
N LEU A 25 9.08 12.91 4.83
CA LEU A 25 9.65 11.80 3.98
C LEU A 25 11.06 11.72 3.24
N SER A 26 12.14 12.49 3.53
CA SER A 26 13.53 12.24 2.97
C SER A 26 14.65 12.01 3.98
N GLY A 27 15.58 11.13 3.59
CA GLY A 27 16.82 10.83 4.30
C GLY A 27 17.76 9.98 3.42
N CYS A 28 19.07 10.15 3.58
CA CYS A 28 20.06 9.45 2.76
C CYS A 28 20.34 8.02 3.23
N GLY A 29 20.20 7.06 2.31
CA GLY A 29 21.23 6.07 1.94
C GLY A 29 21.86 5.17 3.03
N GLY A 30 21.56 3.88 2.95
CA GLY A 30 22.33 2.80 3.59
C GLY A 30 22.40 1.56 2.69
N ASP A 31 23.53 1.36 2.01
CA ASP A 31 23.76 0.21 1.12
C ASP A 31 24.05 -1.08 1.91
N SER A 32 23.30 -2.15 1.67
CA SER A 32 23.64 -3.51 2.14
C SER A 32 22.88 -4.64 1.43
N GLY A 33 23.19 -4.89 0.16
CA GLY A 33 22.72 -6.09 -0.53
C GLY A 33 23.29 -7.40 0.05
N SER A 34 22.47 -8.27 0.64
CA SER A 34 22.73 -9.72 0.65
C SER A 34 21.46 -10.55 0.92
N SER A 35 21.25 -11.62 0.13
CA SER A 35 20.21 -12.61 0.38
C SER A 35 20.59 -13.50 1.57
N ARG A 36 19.94 -13.30 2.71
CA ARG A 36 20.06 -14.16 3.90
C ARG A 36 18.68 -14.39 4.51
N GLN A 37 18.47 -15.61 5.00
CA GLN A 37 17.24 -16.00 5.69
C GLN A 37 17.00 -15.04 6.86
N GLN A 38 15.93 -14.24 6.76
CA GLN A 38 15.62 -13.22 7.76
C GLN A 38 15.32 -13.91 9.09
N SER A 39 16.09 -13.58 10.13
CA SER A 39 15.66 -13.82 11.51
C SER A 39 14.30 -13.14 11.71
N ALA A 40 13.41 -13.74 12.48
CA ALA A 40 12.13 -13.11 12.82
C ALA A 40 12.40 -11.69 13.38
N ALA A 41 11.89 -10.66 12.69
CA ALA A 41 12.19 -9.28 13.01
C ALA A 41 11.64 -8.95 14.41
N PRO A 42 12.46 -8.32 15.29
CA PRO A 42 12.10 -8.15 16.69
C PRO A 42 10.83 -7.32 16.84
N THR A 43 9.91 -7.74 17.70
CA THR A 43 8.69 -6.98 17.95
C THR A 43 9.03 -5.66 18.64
N LEU A 44 8.66 -4.55 18.02
CA LEU A 44 9.07 -3.20 18.42
C LEU A 44 8.48 -2.85 19.79
N VAL A 45 9.34 -2.37 20.69
CA VAL A 45 8.92 -1.85 22.00
C VAL A 45 8.49 -0.40 21.78
N LEU A 46 7.22 -0.09 22.03
CA LEU A 46 6.65 1.23 21.76
C LEU A 46 7.03 2.20 22.89
N THR A 47 7.65 3.32 22.53
CA THR A 47 8.12 4.39 23.43
C THR A 47 7.70 5.75 22.90
N GLU A 48 7.79 6.80 23.73
CA GLU A 48 7.48 8.18 23.32
C GLU A 48 8.34 8.60 22.11
N ASP A 49 9.59 8.12 22.03
CA ASP A 49 10.53 8.41 20.94
C ASP A 49 10.17 7.77 19.59
N ASN A 50 9.31 6.73 19.57
CA ASN A 50 9.04 5.95 18.35
C ASN A 50 7.56 5.73 18.01
N ALA A 51 6.63 5.93 18.95
CA ALA A 51 5.20 5.64 18.75
C ALA A 51 4.60 6.40 17.55
N ALA A 52 5.03 7.64 17.33
CA ALA A 52 4.60 8.46 16.19
C ALA A 52 5.13 7.93 14.85
N THR A 53 6.42 7.58 14.75
CA THR A 53 7.01 7.00 13.52
C THR A 53 6.44 5.60 13.24
N VAL A 54 6.24 4.76 14.27
CA VAL A 54 5.52 3.48 14.11
C VAL A 54 4.12 3.72 13.58
N THR A 55 3.38 4.70 14.12
CA THR A 55 2.04 5.03 13.62
C THR A 55 2.09 5.46 12.16
N ALA A 56 3.00 6.37 11.78
CA ALA A 56 3.17 6.82 10.39
C ALA A 56 3.38 5.63 9.42
N TYR A 57 4.38 4.78 9.70
CA TYR A 57 4.76 3.66 8.84
C TYR A 57 3.75 2.51 8.84
N THR A 58 2.94 2.36 9.89
CA THR A 58 1.94 1.27 10.01
C THR A 58 0.55 1.72 9.52
N PHE A 59 0.17 2.99 9.71
CA PHE A 59 -1.11 3.54 9.26
C PHE A 59 -1.09 3.91 7.76
N GLY A 60 0.03 4.41 7.24
CA GLY A 60 0.17 4.72 5.80
C GLY A 60 -0.21 3.53 4.89
N LEU A 61 -0.02 2.31 5.37
CA LEU A 61 -0.47 1.07 4.73
C LEU A 61 -1.97 1.03 4.42
N VAL A 62 -2.81 1.51 5.34
CA VAL A 62 -4.27 1.41 5.26
C VAL A 62 -4.81 2.26 4.11
N GLY A 63 -4.16 3.39 3.82
CA GLY A 63 -4.45 4.21 2.64
C GLY A 63 -3.74 3.72 1.37
N ILE A 64 -2.44 3.45 1.44
CA ILE A 64 -1.62 3.17 0.24
C ILE A 64 -1.93 1.80 -0.37
N LEU A 65 -2.03 0.74 0.44
CA LEU A 65 -2.02 -0.63 -0.07
C LEU A 65 -3.23 -0.97 -0.98
N PRO A 66 -4.49 -0.68 -0.61
CA PRO A 66 -5.63 -1.05 -1.46
C PRO A 66 -5.57 -0.38 -2.84
N MET A 67 -5.12 0.88 -2.89
CA MET A 67 -4.99 1.64 -4.13
C MET A 67 -3.86 1.11 -5.04
N GLN A 68 -2.69 0.80 -4.47
CA GLN A 68 -1.59 0.26 -5.27
C GLN A 68 -1.84 -1.18 -5.74
N LEU A 69 -2.48 -2.02 -4.91
CA LEU A 69 -2.89 -3.36 -5.31
C LEU A 69 -3.92 -3.32 -6.46
N LEU A 70 -4.90 -2.42 -6.43
CA LEU A 70 -5.88 -2.32 -7.51
C LEU A 70 -5.28 -1.84 -8.83
N ASN A 71 -4.42 -0.81 -8.81
CA ASN A 71 -3.68 -0.41 -10.01
C ASN A 71 -2.93 -1.61 -10.61
N VAL A 72 -2.18 -2.35 -9.78
CA VAL A 72 -1.41 -3.53 -10.21
C VAL A 72 -2.28 -4.66 -10.75
N ILE A 73 -3.44 -4.92 -10.14
CA ILE A 73 -4.40 -5.92 -10.61
C ILE A 73 -5.03 -5.50 -11.95
N GLU A 74 -5.44 -4.23 -12.08
CA GLU A 74 -6.02 -3.71 -13.32
C GLU A 74 -5.01 -3.71 -14.46
N ASP A 75 -3.77 -3.27 -14.22
CA ASP A 75 -2.68 -3.31 -15.20
C ASP A 75 -2.40 -4.76 -15.63
N ALA A 76 -2.18 -5.67 -14.68
CA ALA A 76 -1.83 -7.07 -14.94
C ALA A 76 -2.95 -7.91 -15.59
N LEU A 77 -4.21 -7.45 -15.54
CA LEU A 77 -5.34 -8.11 -16.20
C LEU A 77 -5.83 -7.40 -17.48
N SER A 78 -5.36 -6.19 -17.78
CA SER A 78 -5.86 -5.40 -18.92
C SER A 78 -4.85 -5.16 -20.06
N PHE A 79 -3.54 -5.23 -19.80
CA PHE A 79 -2.52 -5.05 -20.84
C PHE A 79 -2.30 -6.33 -21.68
N GLU A 80 -3.17 -6.55 -22.67
CA GLU A 80 -3.16 -7.74 -23.55
C GLU A 80 -1.87 -7.96 -24.38
N THR A 81 -0.95 -6.98 -24.49
CA THR A 81 0.32 -7.12 -25.24
C THR A 81 1.46 -6.29 -24.64
N CYS A 82 2.63 -6.92 -24.43
CA CYS A 82 3.90 -6.18 -24.30
C CYS A 82 4.23 -5.43 -25.60
N LEU A 83 4.81 -4.23 -25.48
CA LEU A 83 5.17 -3.37 -26.61
C LEU A 83 6.57 -3.65 -27.19
N ASN A 84 7.42 -4.39 -26.47
CA ASN A 84 8.83 -4.62 -26.81
C ASN A 84 9.12 -6.09 -27.18
N ASP A 85 9.94 -6.31 -28.21
CA ASP A 85 10.37 -7.66 -28.65
C ASP A 85 11.20 -8.42 -27.60
N ASP A 86 11.87 -7.71 -26.69
CA ASP A 86 12.59 -8.29 -25.54
C ASP A 86 11.65 -8.73 -24.41
N GLY A 87 10.39 -8.32 -24.45
CA GLY A 87 9.39 -8.56 -23.41
C GLY A 87 8.46 -9.72 -23.75
N THR A 88 8.31 -10.68 -22.83
CA THR A 88 7.35 -11.78 -23.01
C THR A 88 6.19 -11.67 -22.03
N HIS A 89 4.97 -11.59 -22.57
CA HIS A 89 3.74 -11.93 -21.87
C HIS A 89 3.33 -13.35 -22.25
N SER A 90 3.07 -14.22 -21.26
CA SER A 90 2.41 -15.50 -21.49
C SER A 90 1.29 -15.72 -20.48
N SER A 91 0.04 -15.76 -20.96
CA SER A 91 -1.10 -16.24 -20.20
C SER A 91 -1.26 -17.77 -20.34
N SER A 92 -1.59 -18.44 -19.24
CA SER A 92 -2.08 -19.82 -19.24
C SER A 92 -3.41 -19.87 -18.52
N GLU A 93 -4.49 -20.12 -19.27
CA GLU A 93 -5.86 -20.13 -18.77
C GLU A 93 -6.39 -21.55 -18.56
N THR A 94 -7.16 -21.72 -17.49
CA THR A 94 -8.08 -22.83 -17.24
C THR A 94 -9.42 -22.23 -16.77
N GLU A 95 -10.48 -23.04 -16.65
CA GLU A 95 -11.82 -22.56 -16.25
C GLU A 95 -11.89 -21.81 -14.90
N LEU A 96 -10.84 -21.89 -14.07
CA LEU A 96 -10.76 -21.28 -12.73
C LEU A 96 -9.40 -20.64 -12.40
N SER A 97 -8.46 -20.55 -13.36
CA SER A 97 -7.09 -20.07 -13.07
C SER A 97 -6.47 -19.38 -14.27
N ILE A 98 -5.91 -18.20 -14.04
CA ILE A 98 -5.14 -17.41 -15.00
C ILE A 98 -3.74 -17.21 -14.41
N LEU A 99 -2.72 -17.79 -15.03
CA LEU A 99 -1.32 -17.47 -14.75
C LEU A 99 -0.80 -16.50 -15.81
N VAL A 100 -0.30 -15.35 -15.38
CA VAL A 100 0.36 -14.34 -16.20
C VAL A 100 1.84 -14.26 -15.81
N ILE A 101 2.73 -14.35 -16.78
CA ILE A 101 4.16 -14.15 -16.59
C ILE A 101 4.61 -12.98 -17.46
N TYR A 102 5.31 -12.03 -16.84
CA TYR A 102 6.04 -10.95 -17.49
C TYR A 102 7.55 -11.23 -17.39
N SER A 103 8.30 -10.68 -18.35
CA SER A 103 9.76 -10.67 -18.36
C SER A 103 10.18 -9.37 -19.00
N ASN A 104 10.47 -8.32 -18.22
CA ASN A 104 10.82 -6.98 -18.72
C ASN A 104 9.82 -6.48 -19.80
N CYS A 105 8.53 -6.58 -19.52
CA CYS A 105 7.43 -6.25 -20.43
C CYS A 105 7.13 -4.75 -20.37
N ARG A 106 7.30 -4.03 -21.49
CA ARG A 106 6.83 -2.64 -21.61
C ARG A 106 5.35 -2.61 -21.93
N VAL A 107 4.63 -1.70 -21.30
CA VAL A 107 3.20 -1.43 -21.56
C VAL A 107 2.97 0.07 -21.74
N ASP A 108 1.85 0.45 -22.36
CA ASP A 108 1.57 1.84 -22.75
C ASP A 108 1.38 2.74 -21.51
N GLY A 109 2.39 3.55 -21.20
CA GLY A 109 2.36 4.58 -20.15
C GLY A 109 1.42 5.76 -20.41
N SER A 110 0.63 5.73 -21.48
CA SER A 110 -0.28 6.79 -21.94
C SER A 110 0.43 8.07 -22.43
N GLU A 111 -0.33 9.13 -22.72
CA GLU A 111 0.04 10.22 -23.64
C GLU A 111 1.30 11.05 -23.28
N MET A 112 1.92 10.84 -22.12
CA MET A 112 3.09 11.61 -21.66
C MET A 112 4.44 10.90 -21.88
N ASP A 113 4.52 9.59 -21.68
CA ASP A 113 5.71 8.78 -22.04
C ASP A 113 5.31 7.31 -22.27
N PRO A 114 5.23 6.82 -23.53
CA PRO A 114 4.79 5.46 -23.84
C PRO A 114 5.83 4.38 -23.54
N ASP A 115 7.08 4.72 -23.24
CA ASP A 115 8.14 3.77 -22.85
C ASP A 115 8.37 3.74 -21.32
N SER A 116 7.62 4.54 -20.55
CA SER A 116 7.82 4.75 -19.11
C SER A 116 7.52 3.55 -18.21
N LEU A 117 6.67 2.62 -18.64
CA LEU A 117 6.10 1.57 -17.80
C LEU A 117 6.69 0.20 -18.14
N THR A 118 7.28 -0.46 -17.15
CA THR A 118 7.87 -1.81 -17.27
C THR A 118 7.36 -2.72 -16.16
N LEU A 119 6.81 -3.87 -16.54
CA LEU A 119 6.31 -4.92 -15.67
C LEU A 119 7.26 -6.14 -15.72
N ASP A 120 7.53 -6.76 -14.57
CA ASP A 120 8.39 -7.94 -14.47
C ASP A 120 7.89 -8.91 -13.39
N GLY A 121 8.30 -10.18 -13.46
CA GLY A 121 7.84 -11.24 -12.55
C GLY A 121 6.49 -11.85 -12.95
N ALA A 122 5.80 -12.51 -12.02
CA ALA A 122 4.55 -13.23 -12.32
C ALA A 122 3.39 -12.89 -11.39
N MET A 123 2.17 -12.93 -11.94
CA MET A 123 0.91 -12.87 -11.21
C MET A 123 0.04 -14.08 -11.57
N ARG A 124 -0.58 -14.68 -10.56
CA ARG A 124 -1.58 -15.74 -10.71
C ARG A 124 -2.88 -15.33 -10.04
N LEU A 125 -3.98 -15.55 -10.74
CA LEU A 125 -5.35 -15.40 -10.26
C LEU A 125 -6.04 -16.77 -10.27
N ASP A 126 -6.46 -17.24 -9.10
CA ASP A 126 -7.34 -18.42 -8.95
C ASP A 126 -8.73 -17.97 -8.52
N LEU A 127 -9.75 -18.25 -9.34
CA LEU A 127 -11.15 -18.00 -9.00
C LEU A 127 -11.68 -19.15 -8.12
N GLU A 128 -12.35 -18.84 -7.01
CA GLU A 128 -12.93 -19.89 -6.15
C GLU A 128 -14.23 -20.49 -6.76
N HIS A 129 -14.88 -19.76 -7.69
CA HIS A 129 -16.14 -20.14 -8.32
C HIS A 129 -16.16 -19.76 -9.81
N SER A 130 -16.66 -20.63 -10.70
CA SER A 130 -16.64 -20.41 -12.17
C SER A 130 -17.70 -19.44 -12.71
N ASN A 131 -18.41 -18.75 -11.83
CA ASN A 131 -19.55 -17.89 -12.16
C ASN A 131 -19.54 -16.55 -11.40
N GLN A 132 -18.42 -16.19 -10.77
CA GLN A 132 -18.23 -14.95 -10.03
C GLN A 132 -16.76 -14.53 -10.18
N ASP A 133 -16.49 -13.23 -10.26
CA ASP A 133 -15.12 -12.70 -10.33
C ASP A 133 -14.44 -12.69 -8.94
N VAL A 134 -15.24 -12.81 -7.87
CA VAL A 134 -14.82 -12.99 -6.46
C VAL A 134 -15.77 -13.94 -5.71
N PRO A 135 -15.32 -14.63 -4.64
CA PRO A 135 -13.98 -14.57 -4.07
C PRO A 135 -12.90 -15.22 -4.94
N ALA A 136 -11.70 -14.67 -4.87
CA ALA A 136 -10.58 -15.06 -5.72
C ALA A 136 -9.23 -14.86 -5.00
N ARG A 137 -8.25 -15.70 -5.30
CA ARG A 137 -6.91 -15.66 -4.70
C ARG A 137 -5.90 -15.13 -5.71
N PHE A 138 -5.11 -14.15 -5.27
CA PHE A 138 -4.01 -13.57 -6.02
C PHE A 138 -2.69 -14.07 -5.42
N THR A 139 -1.75 -14.43 -6.28
CA THR A 139 -0.38 -14.78 -5.90
C THR A 139 0.59 -14.09 -6.83
N PHE A 140 1.48 -13.28 -6.26
CA PHE A 140 2.55 -12.58 -6.94
C PHE A 140 3.87 -13.29 -6.63
N SER A 141 4.75 -13.41 -7.61
CA SER A 141 6.08 -14.00 -7.46
C SER A 141 7.10 -13.06 -8.06
N GLU A 142 7.88 -12.40 -7.19
CA GLU A 142 8.88 -11.39 -7.54
C GLU A 142 8.33 -10.29 -8.50
N TYR A 143 7.05 -9.95 -8.39
CA TYR A 143 6.40 -9.00 -9.30
C TYR A 143 6.91 -7.58 -9.06
N THR A 144 7.22 -6.86 -10.13
CA THR A 144 7.56 -5.44 -10.05
C THR A 144 6.86 -4.63 -11.14
N HIS A 145 6.48 -3.42 -10.78
CA HIS A 145 5.91 -2.40 -11.65
C HIS A 145 6.80 -1.15 -11.52
N THR A 146 7.55 -0.83 -12.57
CA THR A 146 8.44 0.34 -12.62
C THR A 146 7.87 1.39 -13.56
N GLY A 147 7.75 2.62 -13.08
CA GLY A 147 7.33 3.80 -13.85
C GLY A 147 8.34 4.95 -13.74
N SER A 148 8.45 5.75 -14.78
CA SER A 148 9.25 7.00 -14.76
C SER A 148 8.55 8.15 -15.48
N TYR A 149 8.75 9.37 -14.99
CA TYR A 149 8.24 10.61 -15.58
C TYR A 149 9.37 11.62 -15.73
N ASN A 150 9.50 12.23 -16.91
CA ASN A 150 10.48 13.28 -17.16
C ASN A 150 9.94 14.30 -18.17
N ASP A 151 9.76 15.56 -17.73
CA ASP A 151 9.32 16.67 -18.59
C ASP A 151 10.46 17.63 -18.98
N GLY A 152 11.70 17.26 -18.69
CA GLY A 152 12.90 18.08 -18.88
C GLY A 152 13.11 19.16 -17.81
N VAL A 153 12.21 19.29 -16.83
CA VAL A 153 12.36 20.15 -15.64
C VAL A 153 12.42 19.29 -14.38
N THR A 154 11.54 18.31 -14.28
CA THR A 154 11.46 17.29 -13.23
C THR A 154 11.74 15.90 -13.80
N SER A 155 12.17 14.97 -12.95
CA SER A 155 12.57 13.61 -13.31
C SER A 155 12.29 12.65 -12.14
N ASN A 156 11.10 12.05 -12.13
CA ASN A 156 10.65 11.15 -11.09
C ASN A 156 10.72 9.69 -11.55
N SER A 157 11.01 8.77 -10.64
CA SER A 157 10.83 7.33 -10.88
C SER A 157 10.26 6.64 -9.65
N GLN A 158 9.45 5.61 -9.90
CA GLN A 158 8.86 4.78 -8.86
C GLN A 158 8.91 3.32 -9.28
N GLN A 159 9.37 2.45 -8.39
CA GLN A 159 9.26 1.01 -8.51
C GLN A 159 8.43 0.49 -7.34
N PHE A 160 7.30 -0.12 -7.65
CA PHE A 160 6.51 -0.94 -6.74
C PHE A 160 6.94 -2.40 -6.89
N GLY A 161 7.17 -3.09 -5.78
CA GLY A 161 7.46 -4.52 -5.73
C GLY A 161 6.42 -5.26 -4.88
N LEU A 162 6.04 -6.46 -5.29
CA LEU A 162 5.02 -7.28 -4.64
C LEU A 162 5.35 -8.78 -4.77
N ASP A 163 5.30 -9.49 -3.64
CA ASP A 163 5.60 -10.92 -3.57
C ASP A 163 4.74 -11.59 -2.47
N GLY A 164 4.23 -12.80 -2.72
CA GLY A 164 3.33 -13.51 -1.80
C GLY A 164 1.87 -13.50 -2.25
N GLU A 165 0.93 -13.72 -1.32
CA GLU A 165 -0.49 -13.97 -1.65
C GLU A 165 -1.49 -13.18 -0.79
N PHE A 166 -2.69 -13.01 -1.35
CA PHE A 166 -3.90 -12.61 -0.63
C PHE A 166 -5.14 -13.16 -1.30
N ARG A 167 -6.24 -13.20 -0.55
CA ARG A 167 -7.57 -13.55 -1.03
C ARG A 167 -8.44 -12.30 -1.04
N VAL A 168 -9.14 -12.05 -2.14
CA VAL A 168 -10.18 -11.02 -2.23
C VAL A 168 -11.52 -11.68 -1.90
N ASP A 169 -12.20 -11.13 -0.90
CA ASP A 169 -13.51 -11.60 -0.45
C ASP A 169 -14.65 -11.07 -1.31
N ASP A 170 -14.59 -9.77 -1.62
CA ASP A 170 -15.70 -9.01 -2.19
C ASP A 170 -15.19 -7.78 -2.99
N LEU A 171 -15.99 -7.34 -3.97
CA LEU A 171 -15.76 -6.16 -4.81
C LEU A 171 -17.02 -5.27 -4.76
N PRO A 172 -16.93 -4.00 -4.35
CA PRO A 172 -18.10 -3.16 -4.14
C PRO A 172 -18.80 -2.79 -5.44
N ASP A 173 -20.11 -3.06 -5.49
CA ASP A 173 -20.99 -2.68 -6.60
C ASP A 173 -21.04 -1.16 -6.81
N GLY A 174 -20.77 -0.70 -8.03
CA GLY A 174 -21.28 0.57 -8.56
C GLY A 174 -20.56 1.88 -8.18
N PHE A 175 -19.46 1.84 -7.43
CA PHE A 175 -18.64 3.02 -7.12
C PHE A 175 -17.34 3.10 -7.95
N PRO A 176 -16.80 4.31 -8.19
CA PRO A 176 -15.47 4.46 -8.77
C PRO A 176 -14.39 4.06 -7.73
N ILE A 177 -13.85 2.85 -7.90
CA ILE A 177 -12.45 2.40 -7.62
C ILE A 177 -11.69 3.32 -6.64
N PRO A 178 -11.35 2.88 -5.40
CA PRO A 178 -10.39 1.78 -5.25
C PRO A 178 -10.43 1.00 -3.89
N PHE A 179 -11.48 0.25 -3.54
CA PHE A 179 -11.50 -0.52 -2.28
C PHE A 179 -11.99 -1.97 -2.45
N MET A 180 -11.19 -2.91 -1.95
CA MET A 180 -11.42 -4.36 -2.01
C MET A 180 -11.22 -4.96 -0.62
N SER A 181 -12.14 -5.81 -0.19
CA SER A 181 -11.99 -6.54 1.08
C SER A 181 -11.11 -7.77 0.86
N MET A 182 -10.13 -7.96 1.74
CA MET A 182 -9.07 -8.95 1.62
C MET A 182 -8.86 -9.75 2.91
N SER A 183 -8.66 -11.05 2.74
CA SER A 183 -8.28 -12.03 3.76
C SER A 183 -6.98 -12.76 3.38
N ASP A 184 -6.46 -13.55 4.32
CA ASP A 184 -5.25 -14.37 4.17
C ASP A 184 -3.98 -13.61 3.72
N VAL A 185 -3.93 -12.28 3.90
CA VAL A 185 -2.88 -11.43 3.32
C VAL A 185 -1.52 -11.76 3.92
N ASN A 186 -0.66 -12.36 3.10
CA ASN A 186 0.70 -12.76 3.40
C ASN A 186 1.60 -12.30 2.24
N ILE A 187 1.84 -10.99 2.17
CA ILE A 187 2.64 -10.33 1.13
C ILE A 187 3.87 -9.64 1.72
N ARG A 188 4.94 -9.54 0.94
CA ARG A 188 5.91 -8.46 1.03
C ARG A 188 5.58 -7.44 -0.06
N PHE A 189 5.62 -6.16 0.27
CA PHE A 189 5.57 -5.11 -0.73
C PHE A 189 6.62 -4.04 -0.45
N SER A 190 7.10 -3.40 -1.50
CA SER A 190 8.09 -2.33 -1.41
C SER A 190 7.76 -1.18 -2.35
N VAL A 191 8.16 0.01 -1.95
CA VAL A 191 8.12 1.21 -2.78
C VAL A 191 9.52 1.82 -2.77
N VAL A 192 10.14 1.88 -3.94
CA VAL A 192 11.31 2.71 -4.20
C VAL A 192 10.84 3.92 -4.99
N ALA A 193 11.06 5.13 -4.48
CA ALA A 193 10.67 6.37 -5.15
C ALA A 193 11.83 7.36 -5.17
N GLN A 194 12.15 7.90 -6.34
CA GLN A 194 13.14 8.95 -6.53
C GLN A 194 12.47 10.18 -7.13
N PHE A 195 12.70 11.34 -6.51
CA PHE A 195 12.21 12.63 -6.98
C PHE A 195 13.39 13.52 -7.37
N ASP A 196 13.48 13.90 -8.63
CA ASP A 196 14.61 14.63 -9.22
C ASP A 196 15.99 14.05 -8.83
N ALA A 197 16.87 14.90 -8.31
CA ALA A 197 18.22 14.56 -7.87
C ALA A 197 18.32 14.15 -6.40
N THR A 198 17.19 13.88 -5.73
CA THR A 198 17.19 13.37 -4.35
C THR A 198 17.65 11.89 -4.31
N PRO A 199 18.21 11.40 -3.19
CA PRO A 199 18.43 9.97 -2.99
C PRO A 199 17.08 9.22 -3.00
N PRO A 200 17.00 8.01 -3.60
CA PRO A 200 15.76 7.24 -3.60
C PRO A 200 15.31 6.89 -2.18
N ILE A 201 14.05 7.18 -1.90
CA ILE A 201 13.32 6.73 -0.72
C ILE A 201 13.01 5.26 -0.93
N VAL A 202 13.40 4.39 0.01
CA VAL A 202 13.09 2.96 0.00
C VAL A 202 12.22 2.66 1.22
N LEU A 203 11.02 2.14 0.97
CA LEU A 203 10.10 1.65 1.99
C LEU A 203 9.82 0.18 1.70
N ASP A 204 9.96 -0.67 2.72
CA ASP A 204 9.71 -2.12 2.63
C ASP A 204 8.85 -2.54 3.81
N TRP A 205 7.81 -3.31 3.51
CA TRP A 205 6.92 -3.89 4.51
C TRP A 205 6.63 -5.34 4.15
N ARG A 206 6.37 -6.15 5.18
CA ARG A 206 5.73 -7.46 5.01
C ARG A 206 4.52 -7.54 5.91
N LEU A 207 3.44 -8.10 5.40
CA LEU A 207 2.18 -8.36 6.09
C LEU A 207 2.04 -9.87 6.26
N SER A 208 1.48 -10.32 7.39
CA SER A 208 1.23 -11.74 7.63
C SER A 208 0.06 -11.93 8.59
N ASP A 209 -0.79 -12.91 8.28
CA ASP A 209 -2.13 -13.08 8.87
C ASP A 209 -2.92 -11.74 8.84
N PHE A 210 -2.77 -10.98 7.76
CA PHE A 210 -3.34 -9.64 7.62
C PHE A 210 -4.66 -9.66 6.85
N SER A 211 -5.51 -8.68 7.13
CA SER A 211 -6.84 -8.54 6.55
C SER A 211 -7.23 -7.07 6.44
N ILE A 212 -8.01 -6.75 5.42
CA ILE A 212 -8.62 -5.45 5.19
C ILE A 212 -10.10 -5.69 4.91
N ASN A 213 -11.00 -5.01 5.61
CA ASN A 213 -12.43 -5.05 5.35
C ASN A 213 -12.95 -3.62 5.19
N ALA A 214 -13.35 -3.28 3.97
CA ALA A 214 -13.92 -1.99 3.60
C ALA A 214 -15.45 -2.03 3.74
N GLN A 215 -16.05 -0.97 4.27
CA GLN A 215 -17.48 -0.88 4.51
C GLN A 215 -17.99 0.57 4.44
N GLU A 216 -19.24 0.76 4.02
CA GLU A 216 -19.86 2.09 4.04
C GLU A 216 -20.09 2.59 5.48
N LEU A 217 -19.87 3.89 5.70
CA LEU A 217 -20.16 4.65 6.92
C LEU A 217 -21.13 5.81 6.57
N GLY A 218 -22.29 5.47 6.00
CA GLY A 218 -23.32 6.43 5.64
C GLY A 218 -22.99 7.23 4.38
N SER A 219 -22.22 8.30 4.51
CA SER A 219 -21.75 9.13 3.38
C SER A 219 -20.24 9.05 3.14
N SER A 220 -19.51 8.36 4.02
CA SER A 220 -18.06 8.16 3.95
C SER A 220 -17.76 6.67 3.85
N LEU A 221 -16.54 6.30 3.44
CA LEU A 221 -16.09 4.90 3.56
C LEU A 221 -15.31 4.70 4.85
N GLY A 222 -15.51 3.56 5.50
CA GLY A 222 -14.71 3.06 6.62
C GLY A 222 -13.87 1.86 6.21
N VAL A 223 -12.62 1.81 6.65
CA VAL A 223 -11.77 0.62 6.52
C VAL A 223 -11.46 0.07 7.90
N THR A 224 -11.56 -1.25 8.04
CA THR A 224 -11.00 -2.00 9.18
C THR A 224 -9.83 -2.85 8.72
N VAL A 225 -8.80 -2.98 9.55
CA VAL A 225 -7.64 -3.85 9.32
C VAL A 225 -7.28 -4.63 10.59
N ALA A 226 -6.73 -5.82 10.40
CA ALA A 226 -6.15 -6.60 11.49
C ALA A 226 -5.04 -7.54 10.96
N GLY A 227 -3.90 -7.59 11.65
CA GLY A 227 -2.83 -8.55 11.37
C GLY A 227 -1.43 -8.08 11.78
N ASN A 228 -0.41 -8.84 11.39
CA ASN A 228 0.98 -8.52 11.70
C ASN A 228 1.62 -7.69 10.59
N VAL A 229 2.27 -6.60 10.99
CA VAL A 229 3.05 -5.72 10.13
C VAL A 229 4.52 -5.82 10.52
N TYR A 230 5.35 -6.17 9.56
CA TYR A 230 6.81 -6.14 9.65
C TYR A 230 7.30 -4.88 8.91
N LEU A 231 8.07 -4.05 9.60
CA LEU A 231 8.63 -2.81 9.08
C LEU A 231 10.09 -3.03 8.68
N GLY A 232 10.45 -2.56 7.48
CA GLY A 232 11.84 -2.46 7.03
C GLY A 232 12.56 -1.23 7.61
N ALA A 233 13.75 -0.93 7.07
CA ALA A 233 14.49 0.27 7.42
C ALA A 233 13.66 1.55 7.14
N PRO A 234 13.74 2.60 7.98
CA PRO A 234 14.62 2.76 9.14
C PRO A 234 14.12 2.09 10.44
N MET A 235 12.93 1.47 10.43
CA MET A 235 12.24 0.96 11.62
C MET A 235 12.21 -0.58 11.69
N GLU A 236 13.36 -1.24 11.54
CA GLU A 236 13.45 -2.71 11.48
C GLU A 236 12.77 -3.43 12.67
N GLY A 237 11.65 -4.11 12.42
CA GLY A 237 10.94 -4.85 13.46
C GLY A 237 9.54 -5.34 13.07
N SER A 238 8.72 -5.64 14.08
CA SER A 238 7.33 -6.06 13.90
C SER A 238 6.37 -5.45 14.92
N VAL A 239 5.11 -5.27 14.53
CA VAL A 239 3.97 -4.91 15.39
C VAL A 239 2.72 -5.67 14.92
N THR A 240 1.71 -5.79 15.79
CA THR A 240 0.38 -6.23 15.37
C THR A 240 -0.53 -5.00 15.31
N LEU A 241 -1.10 -4.72 14.14
CA LEU A 241 -2.08 -3.65 13.94
C LEU A 241 -3.50 -4.23 14.04
N ALA A 242 -4.40 -3.50 14.69
CA ALA A 242 -5.83 -3.72 14.61
C ALA A 242 -6.57 -2.36 14.61
N THR A 243 -7.75 -2.32 14.00
CA THR A 243 -8.68 -1.18 14.13
C THR A 243 -10.03 -1.67 14.65
N PRO A 244 -10.32 -1.57 15.97
CA PRO A 244 -11.57 -2.09 16.54
C PRO A 244 -12.83 -1.33 16.09
N VAL A 245 -12.66 -0.12 15.55
CA VAL A 245 -13.72 0.68 14.90
C VAL A 245 -13.24 1.08 13.51
N PRO A 246 -14.08 1.02 12.46
CA PRO A 246 -13.71 1.44 11.12
C PRO A 246 -13.15 2.87 11.08
N VAL A 247 -12.05 3.04 10.35
CA VAL A 247 -11.36 4.31 10.12
C VAL A 247 -11.97 4.97 8.91
N ALA A 248 -12.50 6.19 9.07
CA ALA A 248 -13.12 6.92 7.98
C ALA A 248 -12.06 7.49 7.02
N LEU A 249 -12.12 7.07 5.76
CA LEU A 249 -11.32 7.63 4.67
C LEU A 249 -12.04 8.87 4.10
N SER A 250 -12.15 9.90 4.94
CA SER A 250 -12.82 11.17 4.60
C SER A 250 -11.83 12.22 4.12
N ASP A 251 -12.27 13.05 3.16
CA ASP A 251 -11.58 14.23 2.65
C ASP A 251 -11.88 15.52 3.45
N GLY A 252 -12.65 15.39 4.54
CA GLY A 252 -13.00 16.50 5.44
C GLY A 252 -11.99 16.75 6.55
N THR A 253 -12.20 17.84 7.30
CA THR A 253 -11.43 18.20 8.51
C THR A 253 -11.73 17.32 9.73
N GLU A 254 -12.52 16.25 9.56
CA GLU A 254 -12.94 15.35 10.64
C GLU A 254 -12.21 14.01 10.54
N CYS A 255 -11.57 13.61 11.64
CA CYS A 255 -10.87 12.34 11.77
C CYS A 255 -11.68 11.38 12.64
N HIS A 256 -12.11 10.25 12.10
CA HIS A 256 -12.90 9.22 12.80
C HIS A 256 -12.23 7.86 12.68
N GLY A 257 -12.07 7.14 13.78
CA GLY A 257 -11.53 5.79 13.79
C GLY A 257 -10.96 5.37 15.13
N HIS A 258 -10.60 4.09 15.25
CA HIS A 258 -9.89 3.56 16.41
C HIS A 258 -8.78 2.62 15.94
N PHE A 259 -7.54 2.90 16.34
CA PHE A 259 -6.38 2.08 16.05
C PHE A 259 -5.78 1.53 17.34
N THR A 260 -5.31 0.30 17.29
CA THR A 260 -4.49 -0.30 18.35
C THR A 260 -3.26 -0.93 17.69
N ILE A 261 -2.06 -0.55 18.14
CA ILE A 261 -0.78 -1.15 17.74
C ILE A 261 -0.20 -1.86 18.96
N ALA A 262 -0.07 -3.18 18.89
CA ALA A 262 0.56 -3.99 19.93
C ALA A 262 2.05 -4.20 19.61
N GLY A 263 2.90 -3.95 20.62
CA GLY A 263 4.34 -4.05 20.53
C GLY A 263 4.95 -5.14 21.42
N GLY A 264 6.27 -5.19 21.42
CA GLY A 264 7.07 -6.07 22.27
C GLY A 264 6.92 -5.73 23.76
N GLN A 265 7.24 -6.71 24.62
CA GLN A 265 7.30 -6.55 26.08
C GLN A 265 6.00 -6.09 26.76
N GLY A 266 4.84 -6.20 26.09
CA GLY A 266 3.56 -5.72 26.59
C GLY A 266 3.33 -4.22 26.40
N THR A 267 4.12 -3.57 25.55
CA THR A 267 3.85 -2.19 25.12
C THR A 267 2.69 -2.15 24.13
N SER A 268 1.91 -1.07 24.17
CA SER A 268 0.75 -0.86 23.32
C SER A 268 0.49 0.62 23.09
N LEU A 269 0.09 0.95 21.87
CA LEU A 269 -0.39 2.28 21.49
C LEU A 269 -1.84 2.16 21.04
N ASP A 270 -2.70 3.03 21.55
CA ASP A 270 -4.12 3.08 21.21
C ASP A 270 -4.48 4.52 20.79
N ILE A 271 -5.12 4.71 19.66
CA ILE A 271 -5.42 6.02 19.06
C ILE A 271 -6.90 6.05 18.72
N LEU A 272 -7.64 6.93 19.40
CA LEU A 272 -9.08 7.11 19.22
C LEU A 272 -9.34 8.49 18.63
N LEU A 273 -9.98 8.56 17.46
CA LEU A 273 -10.31 9.79 16.74
C LEU A 273 -11.84 9.90 16.62
N THR A 274 -12.41 11.05 17.01
CA THR A 274 -13.87 11.23 17.20
C THR A 274 -14.40 12.51 16.56
N GLY A 275 -14.05 12.74 15.29
CA GLY A 275 -14.46 13.89 14.49
C GLY A 275 -13.54 15.08 14.68
N ASN A 276 -13.72 15.85 15.75
CA ASN A 276 -13.01 17.13 15.95
C ASN A 276 -11.71 17.02 16.77
N GLY A 277 -11.17 15.81 16.97
CA GLY A 277 -10.06 15.55 17.90
C GLY A 277 -10.08 14.10 18.38
N GLY A 278 -9.40 13.81 19.49
CA GLY A 278 -9.23 12.43 19.94
C GLY A 278 -8.38 12.24 21.18
N SER A 279 -7.72 11.08 21.26
CA SER A 279 -6.65 10.83 22.24
C SER A 279 -5.68 9.74 21.78
N ILE A 280 -4.45 9.84 22.25
CA ILE A 280 -3.37 8.87 22.07
C ILE A 280 -3.04 8.27 23.44
N THR A 281 -3.20 6.96 23.61
CA THR A 281 -2.85 6.24 24.83
C THR A 281 -1.67 5.32 24.57
N LEU A 282 -0.48 5.76 24.98
CA LEU A 282 0.76 4.98 24.90
C LEU A 282 1.04 4.32 26.26
N ASN A 283 1.13 2.99 26.29
CA ASN A 283 1.49 2.20 27.48
C ASN A 283 0.62 2.51 28.72
N GLY A 284 -0.64 2.93 28.51
CA GLY A 284 -1.58 3.33 29.56
C GLY A 284 -1.53 4.81 29.99
N VAL A 285 -0.68 5.63 29.36
CA VAL A 285 -0.65 7.09 29.52
C VAL A 285 -1.42 7.74 28.37
N THR A 286 -2.53 8.42 28.69
CA THR A 286 -3.39 9.07 27.69
C THR A 286 -3.07 10.56 27.55
N THR A 287 -2.72 10.97 26.34
CA THR A 287 -2.63 12.36 25.88
C THR A 287 -3.90 12.69 25.08
N PRO A 288 -4.71 13.68 25.49
CA PRO A 288 -5.83 14.15 24.67
C PRO A 288 -5.32 14.92 23.44
N LEU A 289 -6.14 14.98 22.38
CA LEU A 289 -5.93 15.81 21.20
C LEU A 289 -7.15 16.73 21.03
N ASP A 290 -6.92 18.05 21.05
CA ASP A 290 -7.95 19.08 20.89
C ASP A 290 -8.34 19.29 19.41
N SER A 291 -7.59 18.71 18.46
CA SER A 291 -7.91 18.73 17.02
C SER A 291 -7.34 17.53 16.25
N CYS A 292 -7.80 17.33 15.02
CA CYS A 292 -7.16 16.41 14.06
C CYS A 292 -5.84 16.97 13.50
N ASP A 293 -5.66 18.30 13.51
CA ASP A 293 -4.41 18.91 13.10
C ASP A 293 -3.28 18.54 14.07
N GLU A 294 -3.55 18.45 15.37
CA GLU A 294 -2.58 17.93 16.36
C GLU A 294 -2.19 16.46 16.11
N PHE A 295 -3.11 15.62 15.63
CA PHE A 295 -2.80 14.25 15.21
C PHE A 295 -1.87 14.22 14.00
N ASN A 296 -2.18 15.05 13.00
CA ASN A 296 -1.41 15.19 11.77
C ASN A 296 -0.02 15.79 12.04
N GLU A 297 0.09 16.81 12.89
CA GLU A 297 1.37 17.38 13.34
C GLU A 297 2.19 16.37 14.13
N TRP A 298 1.58 15.60 15.03
CA TRP A 298 2.28 14.55 15.80
C TRP A 298 2.89 13.48 14.88
N ILE A 299 2.10 12.93 13.95
CA ILE A 299 2.59 11.98 12.93
C ILE A 299 3.68 12.62 12.06
N SER A 300 3.47 13.86 11.60
CA SER A 300 4.42 14.55 10.70
C SER A 300 5.75 14.88 11.36
N SER A 301 5.73 15.24 12.65
CA SER A 301 6.93 15.57 13.43
C SER A 301 7.91 14.40 13.58
N ALA A 302 7.42 13.18 13.39
CA ALA A 302 8.16 11.94 13.56
C ALA A 302 8.55 11.25 12.23
N MET A 303 8.25 11.88 11.09
CA MET A 303 8.77 11.50 9.78
C MET A 303 9.98 12.40 9.41
N PRO A 304 11.07 11.86 8.84
CA PRO A 304 12.21 12.66 8.38
C PRO A 304 11.85 13.39 7.07
N PRO A 305 12.11 14.70 6.85
CA PRO A 305 11.37 15.51 5.84
C PRO A 305 11.81 15.39 4.35
N ILE A 306 10.93 15.11 3.35
CA ILE A 306 11.28 15.35 1.90
C ILE A 306 11.25 16.85 1.62
N GLN A 307 12.17 17.24 0.76
CA GLN A 307 11.90 18.25 -0.26
C GLN A 307 11.14 17.58 -1.42
N LEU A 308 9.80 17.64 -1.35
CA LEU A 308 8.91 17.52 -2.53
C LEU A 308 9.00 18.80 -3.36
#